data_AF-A0AAU7RCJ4-F1
#
_entry.id   AF-A0AAU7RCJ4-F1
#
_cell.length_a   1.000
_cell.length_b   1.000
_cell.length_c   1.000
_cell.angle_alpha   90.00
_cell.angle_beta   90.00
_cell.angle_gamma   90.00
#
_symmetry.space_group_name_H-M   'P 1'
#
loop_
_entity.id
_entity.type
_entity.pdbx_description
1 polymer ?
#
loop_
_entity_poly.entity_id
_entity_poly.type
_entity_poly.pdbx_seq_one_letter_code
_entity_poly.pdbx_strand_id
1 'polypeptide(L)'
;MHLLLRTIMLLFTSAKRSPLSAWGTSSLPMRVLPTDIDIALHVNNGMYFSLMDLGRFDLMVRSGTWRKMRRKGWSPVVSGETISFRKSLQLWQRYTIETRIIGLDSRAIYLEQRMVANGEIYARAHIATRFVAKGKPVSQEEIIAEFGEPPAGVELPDWIHEWRENNALPGARRPAPHVWH
;
A
#
# COMPACT_ATOMS: atom_id res chain seq x y z
N MET A 1 3.82 10.90 12.15
CA MET A 1 2.54 10.27 11.73
C MET A 1 1.53 10.37 12.88
N HIS A 2 0.47 11.16 12.74
CA HIS A 2 -0.58 11.26 13.77
C HIS A 2 -1.62 10.12 13.69
N LEU A 3 -1.52 9.22 12.72
CA LEU A 3 -2.46 8.10 12.52
C LEU A 3 -2.20 6.88 13.42
N LEU A 4 -1.18 6.90 14.31
CA LEU A 4 -0.80 5.73 15.13
C LEU A 4 -1.99 5.11 15.88
N LEU A 5 -2.85 5.94 16.47
CA LEU A 5 -4.05 5.47 17.16
C LEU A 5 -5.00 4.74 16.20
N ARG A 6 -5.26 5.31 15.02
CA ARG A 6 -6.11 4.69 13.99
C ARG A 6 -5.52 3.38 13.50
N THR A 7 -4.20 3.31 13.30
CA THR A 7 -3.50 2.08 12.92
C THR A 7 -3.66 1.02 13.99
N ILE A 8 -3.44 1.34 15.27
CA ILE A 8 -3.61 0.39 16.37
C ILE A 8 -5.06 -0.12 16.44
N MET A 9 -6.04 0.77 16.41
CA MET A 9 -7.47 0.40 16.40
C MET A 9 -7.83 -0.47 15.18
N LEU A 10 -7.28 -0.15 14.01
CA LEU A 10 -7.45 -0.94 12.81
C LEU A 10 -6.91 -2.36 13.00
N LEU A 11 -5.68 -2.53 13.50
CA LEU A 11 -5.09 -3.86 13.68
C LEU A 11 -5.97 -4.77 14.56
N PHE A 12 -6.60 -4.22 15.61
CA PHE A 12 -7.53 -4.96 16.45
C PHE A 12 -8.89 -5.24 15.79
N THR A 13 -9.42 -4.30 15.02
CA THR A 13 -10.74 -4.43 14.38
C THR A 13 -10.69 -5.29 13.12
N SER A 14 -9.64 -5.16 12.30
CA SER A 14 -9.40 -5.99 11.12
C SER A 14 -9.23 -7.47 11.46
N ALA A 15 -8.63 -7.80 12.61
CA ALA A 15 -8.51 -9.19 13.07
C ALA A 15 -9.87 -9.86 13.35
N LYS A 16 -10.95 -9.08 13.54
CA LYS A 16 -12.32 -9.58 13.72
C LYS A 16 -13.13 -9.64 12.43
N ARG A 17 -12.63 -9.08 11.33
CA ARG A 17 -13.28 -9.11 10.02
C ARG A 17 -13.05 -10.45 9.33
N SER A 18 -13.89 -10.80 8.37
CA SER A 18 -13.75 -12.05 7.61
C SER A 18 -12.38 -12.16 6.94
N PRO A 19 -11.71 -13.32 7.02
CA PRO A 19 -10.43 -13.53 6.36
C PRO A 19 -10.55 -13.36 4.84
N LEU A 20 -9.44 -13.05 4.19
CA LEU A 20 -9.35 -12.96 2.74
C LEU A 20 -8.06 -13.59 2.23
N SER A 21 -7.99 -13.87 0.93
CA SER A 21 -6.74 -14.26 0.28
C SER A 21 -5.78 -13.07 0.21
N ALA A 22 -4.46 -13.30 0.25
CA ALA A 22 -3.47 -12.26 -0.03
C ALA A 22 -3.67 -11.62 -1.41
N TRP A 23 -4.18 -12.40 -2.37
CA TRP A 23 -4.54 -11.98 -3.73
C TRP A 23 -5.97 -11.46 -3.85
N GLY A 24 -6.73 -11.47 -2.75
CA GLY A 24 -8.06 -10.89 -2.68
C GLY A 24 -8.01 -9.36 -2.66
N THR A 25 -9.18 -8.74 -2.81
CA THR A 25 -9.33 -7.29 -2.62
C THR A 25 -9.82 -7.00 -1.21
N SER A 26 -9.02 -6.26 -0.43
CA SER A 26 -9.50 -5.66 0.82
C SER A 26 -10.38 -4.44 0.48
N SER A 27 -11.48 -4.31 1.22
CA SER A 27 -12.38 -3.17 1.21
C SER A 27 -12.54 -2.70 2.66
N LEU A 28 -11.99 -1.53 2.96
CA LEU A 28 -11.92 -0.94 4.30
C LEU A 28 -12.76 0.35 4.35
N PRO A 29 -13.98 0.30 4.93
CA PRO A 29 -14.81 1.49 5.12
C PRO A 29 -14.19 2.44 6.13
N MET A 30 -14.18 3.73 5.79
CA MET A 30 -13.54 4.80 6.54
C MET A 30 -14.40 6.06 6.51
N ARG A 31 -14.02 7.02 7.37
CA ARG A 31 -14.57 8.37 7.38
C ARG A 31 -13.43 9.37 7.50
N VAL A 32 -13.54 10.48 6.77
CA VAL A 32 -12.60 11.60 6.87
C VAL A 32 -12.76 12.26 8.23
N LEU A 33 -11.65 12.46 8.92
CA LEU A 33 -11.58 13.09 10.23
C LEU A 33 -10.88 14.46 10.16
N PRO A 34 -11.02 15.32 11.19
CA PRO A 34 -10.36 16.63 11.22
C PRO A 34 -8.83 16.54 11.10
N THR A 35 -8.24 15.42 11.50
CA THR A 35 -6.80 15.16 11.38
C THR A 35 -6.35 14.90 9.93
N ASP A 36 -7.28 14.59 9.04
CA ASP A 36 -6.96 14.16 7.67
C ASP A 36 -6.98 15.34 6.68
N ILE A 37 -7.59 16.46 7.06
CA ILE A 37 -7.85 17.61 6.19
C ILE A 37 -6.80 18.72 6.34
N ASP A 38 -6.68 19.56 5.32
CA ASP A 38 -5.92 20.81 5.38
C ASP A 38 -6.86 22.03 5.51
N ILE A 39 -6.29 23.24 5.35
CA ILE A 39 -7.01 24.52 5.47
C ILE A 39 -8.13 24.64 4.42
N ALA A 40 -8.05 23.93 3.30
CA ALA A 40 -9.10 23.89 2.28
C ALA A 40 -10.24 22.90 2.59
N LEU A 41 -10.26 22.33 3.80
CA LEU A 41 -11.30 21.44 4.35
C LEU A 41 -11.49 20.11 3.59
N HIS A 42 -10.54 19.76 2.74
CA HIS A 42 -10.46 18.46 2.09
C HIS A 42 -9.24 17.67 2.57
N VAL A 43 -9.25 16.36 2.35
CA VAL A 43 -8.11 15.49 2.69
C VAL A 43 -6.84 16.04 2.02
N ASN A 44 -5.81 16.26 2.83
CA ASN A 44 -4.53 16.74 2.34
C ASN A 44 -3.89 15.70 1.40
N ASN A 45 -3.25 16.13 0.31
CA ASN A 45 -2.66 15.22 -0.68
C ASN A 45 -1.66 14.22 -0.06
N GLY A 46 -0.82 14.67 0.88
CA GLY A 46 0.14 13.80 1.57
C GLY A 46 -0.53 12.78 2.50
N MET A 47 -1.76 13.06 2.96
CA MET A 47 -2.52 12.16 3.83
C MET A 47 -3.04 10.91 3.11
N TYR A 48 -3.19 10.94 1.78
CA TYR A 48 -3.68 9.79 1.04
C TYR A 48 -2.80 8.55 1.23
N PHE A 49 -1.47 8.69 1.17
CA PHE A 49 -0.56 7.55 1.39
C PHE A 49 -0.62 7.03 2.82
N SER A 50 -0.70 7.93 3.80
CA SER A 50 -0.83 7.54 5.21
C SER A 50 -2.17 6.83 5.51
N LEU A 51 -3.26 7.22 4.82
CA LEU A 51 -4.54 6.52 4.90
C LEU A 51 -4.49 5.18 4.15
N MET A 52 -3.82 5.12 3.00
CA MET A 52 -3.63 3.90 2.21
C MET A 52 -2.84 2.84 2.98
N ASP A 53 -1.89 3.22 3.85
CA ASP A 53 -1.26 2.28 4.78
C ASP A 53 -2.27 1.48 5.60
N LEU A 54 -3.37 2.11 6.03
CA LEU A 54 -4.45 1.41 6.75
C LEU A 54 -5.08 0.32 5.90
N GLY A 55 -5.31 0.58 4.60
CA GLY A 55 -5.78 -0.46 3.67
C GLY A 55 -4.79 -1.62 3.53
N ARG A 56 -3.48 -1.33 3.48
CA ARG A 56 -2.42 -2.35 3.43
C ARG A 56 -2.38 -3.18 4.71
N PHE A 57 -2.49 -2.56 5.87
CA PHE A 57 -2.56 -3.28 7.15
C PHE A 57 -3.80 -4.16 7.24
N ASP A 58 -4.98 -3.69 6.80
CA ASP A 58 -6.19 -4.51 6.77
C ASP A 58 -6.00 -5.76 5.90
N LEU A 59 -5.46 -5.59 4.69
CA LEU A 59 -5.14 -6.70 3.79
C LEU A 59 -4.16 -7.70 4.45
N MET A 60 -3.05 -7.20 5.01
CA MET A 60 -2.02 -8.05 5.63
C MET A 60 -2.54 -8.81 6.85
N VAL A 61 -3.38 -8.19 7.69
CA VAL A 61 -3.94 -8.83 8.88
C VAL A 61 -4.93 -9.92 8.47
N ARG A 62 -5.88 -9.61 7.59
CA ARG A 62 -6.97 -10.54 7.21
C ARG A 62 -6.51 -11.68 6.30
N SER A 63 -5.40 -11.51 5.58
CA SER A 63 -4.73 -12.60 4.84
C SER A 63 -3.80 -13.45 5.69
N GLY A 64 -3.51 -13.04 6.93
CA GLY A 64 -2.49 -13.67 7.77
C GLY A 64 -1.04 -13.35 7.36
N THR A 65 -0.83 -12.60 6.28
CA THR A 65 0.48 -12.13 5.81
C THR A 65 1.26 -11.38 6.90
N TRP A 66 0.57 -10.55 7.70
CA TRP A 66 1.18 -9.83 8.81
C TRP A 66 1.89 -10.76 9.80
N ARG A 67 1.20 -11.83 10.22
CA ARG A 67 1.74 -12.80 11.18
C ARG A 67 2.92 -13.58 10.59
N LYS A 68 2.81 -13.99 9.33
CA LYS A 68 3.87 -14.69 8.58
C LYS A 68 5.14 -13.84 8.48
N MET A 69 5.00 -12.58 8.09
CA MET A 69 6.11 -11.62 8.00
C MET A 69 6.78 -11.40 9.34
N ARG A 70 6.00 -11.16 10.41
CA ARG A 70 6.52 -10.95 11.77
C ARG A 70 7.34 -12.16 12.26
N ARG A 71 6.86 -13.38 12.01
CA ARG A 71 7.58 -14.62 12.37
C ARG A 71 8.94 -14.73 11.66
N LYS A 72 9.03 -14.29 10.40
CA LYS A 72 10.29 -14.30 9.63
C LYS A 72 11.17 -13.05 9.83
N GLY A 73 10.71 -12.07 10.60
CA GLY A 73 11.40 -10.78 10.74
C GLY A 73 11.45 -9.99 9.44
N TRP A 74 10.45 -10.15 8.57
CA TRP A 74 10.31 -9.42 7.32
C TRP A 74 9.62 -8.09 7.56
N SER A 75 10.19 -7.03 6.97
CA SER A 75 9.63 -5.69 6.99
C SER A 75 9.31 -5.24 5.57
N PRO A 76 8.11 -4.69 5.30
CA PRO A 76 7.81 -4.06 4.03
C PRO A 76 8.49 -2.69 3.97
N VAL A 77 9.14 -2.39 2.85
CA VAL A 77 9.75 -1.11 2.55
C VAL A 77 9.20 -0.64 1.22
N VAL A 78 8.46 0.45 1.25
CA VAL A 78 7.98 1.12 0.05
C VAL A 78 9.18 1.69 -0.70
N SER A 79 9.32 1.31 -1.96
CA SER A 79 10.42 1.75 -2.85
C SER A 79 9.99 2.79 -3.88
N GLY A 80 8.69 2.95 -4.08
CA GLY A 80 8.10 3.97 -4.94
C GLY A 80 6.58 3.92 -4.83
N GLU A 81 5.95 5.09 -4.88
CA GLU A 81 4.50 5.25 -4.94
C GLU A 81 4.17 6.32 -5.97
N THR A 82 3.10 6.11 -6.73
CA THR A 82 2.52 7.11 -7.63
C THR A 82 1.02 7.17 -7.41
N ILE A 83 0.44 8.35 -7.52
CA ILE A 83 -0.98 8.58 -7.23
C ILE A 83 -1.59 9.54 -8.25
N SER A 84 -2.83 9.26 -8.63
CA SER A 84 -3.67 10.15 -9.42
C SER A 84 -4.88 10.58 -8.60
N PHE A 85 -5.17 11.88 -8.60
CA PHE A 85 -6.32 12.47 -7.93
C PHE A 85 -7.39 12.85 -8.95
N ARG A 86 -8.63 12.45 -8.70
CA ARG A 86 -9.81 12.79 -9.52
C ARG A 86 -10.76 13.73 -8.80
N LYS A 87 -11.02 13.46 -7.53
CA LYS A 87 -11.94 14.23 -6.66
C LYS A 87 -11.40 14.27 -5.23
N SER A 88 -11.70 15.36 -4.53
CA SER A 88 -11.30 15.53 -3.13
C SER A 88 -12.32 14.94 -2.17
N LEU A 89 -11.85 14.23 -1.15
CA LEU A 89 -12.67 13.78 -0.03
C LEU A 89 -12.85 14.92 0.97
N GLN A 90 -14.10 15.20 1.36
CA GLN A 90 -14.47 16.28 2.27
C GLN A 90 -14.53 15.81 3.71
N LEU A 91 -14.40 16.75 4.67
CA LEU A 91 -14.57 16.45 6.09
C LEU A 91 -15.89 15.68 6.36
N TRP A 92 -15.81 14.65 7.21
CA TRP A 92 -16.89 13.74 7.59
C TRP A 92 -17.45 12.82 6.50
N GLN A 93 -16.96 12.95 5.27
CA GLN A 93 -17.36 12.08 4.16
C GLN A 93 -16.95 10.63 4.44
N ARG A 94 -17.87 9.70 4.15
CA ARG A 94 -17.59 8.26 4.16
C ARG A 94 -16.94 7.86 2.85
N TYR A 95 -15.95 6.99 2.93
CA TYR A 95 -15.25 6.45 1.78
C TYR A 95 -14.76 5.04 2.10
N THR A 96 -14.27 4.34 1.08
CA THR A 96 -13.70 3.01 1.21
C THR A 96 -12.29 3.02 0.64
N ILE A 97 -11.36 2.40 1.34
CA ILE A 97 -10.03 2.09 0.83
C ILE A 97 -10.08 0.69 0.26
N GLU A 98 -9.97 0.57 -1.06
CA GLU A 98 -9.80 -0.71 -1.72
C GLU A 98 -8.32 -0.97 -1.92
N THR A 99 -7.85 -2.18 -1.60
CA THR A 99 -6.43 -2.55 -1.68
C THR A 99 -6.29 -3.96 -2.23
N ARG A 100 -5.50 -4.12 -3.28
CA ARG A 100 -5.18 -5.43 -3.87
C ARG A 100 -3.74 -5.49 -4.33
N ILE A 101 -3.16 -6.68 -4.29
CA ILE A 101 -1.89 -6.97 -4.96
C ILE A 101 -2.19 -7.14 -6.45
N ILE A 102 -1.45 -6.45 -7.31
CA ILE A 102 -1.61 -6.50 -8.77
C ILE A 102 -0.48 -7.23 -9.47
N GLY A 103 0.53 -7.69 -8.73
CA GLY A 103 1.61 -8.52 -9.25
C GLY A 103 2.85 -8.44 -8.38
N LEU A 104 3.85 -9.20 -8.78
CA LEU A 104 5.17 -9.24 -8.17
C LEU A 104 6.22 -9.47 -9.24
N ASP A 105 7.43 -8.98 -9.00
CA ASP A 105 8.60 -9.28 -9.81
C ASP A 105 9.76 -9.75 -8.93
N SER A 106 10.94 -9.92 -9.54
CA SER A 106 12.17 -10.37 -8.87
C SER A 106 12.60 -9.50 -7.67
N ARG A 107 12.05 -8.30 -7.53
CA ARG A 107 12.49 -7.29 -6.56
C ARG A 107 11.37 -6.70 -5.71
N ALA A 108 10.11 -6.75 -6.10
CA ALA A 108 9.00 -6.10 -5.40
C ALA A 108 7.65 -6.77 -5.61
N ILE A 109 6.75 -6.48 -4.68
CA ILE A 109 5.30 -6.65 -4.81
C ILE A 109 4.68 -5.31 -5.16
N TYR A 110 3.69 -5.35 -6.05
CA TYR A 110 2.96 -4.18 -6.49
C TYR A 110 1.53 -4.21 -5.98
N LEU A 111 1.08 -3.08 -5.44
CA LEU A 111 -0.27 -2.92 -4.94
C LEU A 111 -0.96 -1.80 -5.72
N GLU A 112 -2.24 -1.99 -5.99
CA GLU A 112 -3.14 -0.92 -6.40
C GLU A 112 -4.07 -0.58 -5.23
N GLN A 113 -4.20 0.71 -4.96
CA GLN A 113 -5.11 1.21 -3.93
C GLN A 113 -6.03 2.29 -4.47
N ARG A 114 -7.30 2.22 -4.10
CA ARG A 114 -8.32 3.18 -4.54
C ARG A 114 -9.03 3.76 -3.32
N MET A 115 -9.22 5.07 -3.35
CA MET A 115 -10.18 5.75 -2.48
C MET A 115 -11.50 5.85 -3.24
N VAL A 116 -12.51 5.12 -2.79
CA VAL A 116 -13.82 5.06 -3.43
C VAL A 116 -14.86 5.74 -2.56
N ALA A 117 -15.61 6.67 -3.12
CA ALA A 117 -16.75 7.31 -2.46
C ALA A 117 -17.89 7.50 -3.45
N ASN A 118 -19.13 7.30 -2.99
CA ASN A 118 -20.34 7.41 -3.82
C ASN A 118 -20.28 6.56 -5.11
N GLY A 119 -19.67 5.37 -5.04
CA GLY A 119 -19.52 4.46 -6.18
C GLY A 119 -18.45 4.87 -7.20
N GLU A 120 -17.66 5.92 -6.95
CA GLU A 120 -16.64 6.42 -7.88
C GLU A 120 -15.24 6.43 -7.26
N ILE A 121 -14.22 6.31 -8.11
CA ILE A 121 -12.82 6.50 -7.71
C ILE A 121 -12.54 8.00 -7.54
N TYR A 122 -12.08 8.37 -6.34
CA TYR A 122 -11.64 9.71 -5.98
C TYR A 122 -10.12 9.86 -6.13
N ALA A 123 -9.38 8.83 -5.73
CA ALA A 123 -7.94 8.75 -5.94
C ALA A 123 -7.51 7.29 -6.18
N ARG A 124 -6.46 7.10 -6.97
CA ARG A 124 -5.86 5.79 -7.25
C ARG A 124 -4.35 5.87 -7.13
N ALA A 125 -3.75 4.96 -6.37
CA ALA A 125 -2.31 4.84 -6.21
C ALA A 125 -1.80 3.47 -6.62
N HIS A 126 -0.55 3.45 -7.07
CA HIS A 126 0.23 2.24 -7.33
C HIS A 126 1.50 2.30 -6.49
N ILE A 127 1.82 1.18 -5.83
CA ILE A 127 2.83 1.11 -4.79
C ILE A 127 3.75 -0.07 -5.07
N ALA A 128 5.05 0.19 -5.17
CA ALA A 128 6.08 -0.83 -5.29
C ALA A 128 6.74 -1.07 -3.93
N THR A 129 6.50 -2.23 -3.32
CA THR A 129 6.99 -2.59 -1.98
C THR A 129 8.00 -3.73 -2.06
N ARG A 130 9.13 -3.59 -1.36
CA ARG A 130 10.12 -4.65 -1.18
C ARG A 130 10.01 -5.23 0.22
N PHE A 131 10.28 -6.51 0.38
CA PHE A 131 10.51 -7.08 1.71
C PHE A 131 11.99 -7.11 2.03
N VAL A 132 12.32 -6.76 3.26
CA VAL A 132 13.68 -6.84 3.80
C VAL A 132 13.69 -7.67 5.07
N ALA A 133 14.70 -8.51 5.22
CA ALA A 133 14.97 -9.32 6.40
C ALA A 133 16.41 -9.06 6.84
N LYS A 134 16.62 -8.63 8.10
CA LYS A 134 17.96 -8.35 8.66
C LYS A 134 18.82 -7.46 7.74
N GLY A 135 18.21 -6.45 7.11
CA GLY A 135 18.88 -5.50 6.22
C GLY A 135 19.20 -6.01 4.81
N LYS A 136 18.73 -7.20 4.43
CA LYS A 136 18.87 -7.77 3.08
C LYS A 136 17.51 -7.90 2.39
N PRO A 137 17.41 -7.69 1.06
CA PRO A 137 16.20 -7.99 0.31
C PRO A 137 15.82 -9.47 0.43
N VAL A 138 14.53 -9.75 0.53
CA VAL A 138 13.95 -11.09 0.46
C VAL A 138 13.74 -11.47 -1.00
N SER A 139 14.03 -12.72 -1.39
CA SER A 139 13.91 -13.16 -2.79
C SER A 139 12.46 -13.39 -3.21
N GLN A 140 12.21 -13.37 -4.53
CA GLN A 140 10.87 -13.63 -5.07
C GLN A 140 10.39 -15.04 -4.74
N GLU A 141 11.29 -16.02 -4.78
CA GLU A 141 11.01 -17.42 -4.44
C GLU A 141 10.57 -17.55 -2.99
N GLU A 142 11.25 -16.86 -2.07
CA GLU A 142 10.85 -16.84 -0.65
C GLU A 142 9.45 -16.23 -0.45
N ILE A 143 9.17 -15.15 -1.18
CA ILE A 143 7.87 -14.45 -1.15
C ILE A 143 6.76 -15.38 -1.65
N ILE A 144 6.95 -16.01 -2.81
CA ILE A 144 5.99 -16.94 -3.40
C ILE A 144 5.77 -18.15 -2.48
N ALA A 145 6.84 -18.71 -1.92
CA ALA A 145 6.74 -19.83 -0.99
C ALA A 145 5.90 -19.50 0.25
N GLU A 146 5.85 -18.23 0.68
CA GLU A 146 5.12 -17.82 1.88
C GLU A 146 3.68 -17.35 1.58
N PHE A 147 3.46 -16.67 0.45
CA PHE A 147 2.18 -16.04 0.11
C PHE A 147 1.40 -16.74 -1.01
N GLY A 148 1.99 -17.74 -1.63
CA GLY A 148 1.43 -18.46 -2.77
C GLY A 148 1.79 -17.80 -4.11
N GLU A 149 1.58 -18.57 -5.18
CA GLU A 149 1.77 -18.07 -6.54
C GLU A 149 0.72 -17.00 -6.88
N PRO A 150 1.09 -16.01 -7.72
CA PRO A 150 0.12 -15.15 -8.37
C PRO A 150 -0.95 -15.98 -9.08
N PRO A 151 -2.24 -15.63 -8.97
CA PRO A 151 -3.27 -16.22 -9.80
C PRO A 151 -2.93 -16.10 -11.29
N ALA A 152 -3.36 -17.09 -12.08
CA ALA A 152 -3.17 -17.06 -13.52
C ALA A 152 -3.72 -15.75 -14.12
N GLY A 153 -2.94 -15.12 -15.00
CA GLY A 153 -3.30 -13.85 -15.65
C GLY A 153 -3.02 -12.59 -14.84
N VAL A 154 -2.39 -12.69 -13.67
CA VAL A 154 -1.85 -11.51 -12.97
C VAL A 154 -0.53 -11.10 -13.62
N GLU A 155 -0.64 -10.28 -14.64
CA GLU A 155 0.48 -9.61 -15.31
C GLU A 155 0.46 -8.12 -14.97
N LEU A 156 1.63 -7.59 -14.64
CA LEU A 156 1.77 -6.17 -14.37
C LEU A 156 1.72 -5.40 -15.69
N PRO A 157 0.94 -4.32 -15.79
CA PRO A 157 0.95 -3.47 -16.97
C PRO A 157 2.35 -2.88 -17.24
N ASP A 158 2.75 -2.80 -18.50
CA ASP A 158 4.08 -2.29 -18.91
C ASP A 158 4.41 -0.92 -18.31
N TRP A 159 3.43 -0.02 -18.27
CA TRP A 159 3.62 1.32 -17.70
C TRP A 159 4.05 1.31 -16.21
N ILE A 160 3.69 0.26 -15.44
CA ILE A 160 4.15 0.10 -14.05
C ILE A 160 5.65 -0.21 -14.00
N HIS A 161 6.12 -1.04 -14.95
CA HIS A 161 7.53 -1.35 -15.09
C HIS A 161 8.31 -0.09 -15.48
N GLU A 162 7.86 0.61 -16.53
CA GLU A 162 8.46 1.86 -16.99
C GLU A 162 8.48 2.93 -15.89
N TRP A 163 7.35 3.11 -15.18
CA TRP A 163 7.27 4.05 -14.06
C TRP A 163 8.30 3.72 -12.99
N ARG A 164 8.40 2.45 -12.60
CA ARG A 164 9.34 2.04 -11.55
C ARG A 164 10.79 2.29 -11.97
N GLU A 165 11.14 1.97 -13.21
CA GLU A 165 12.50 2.16 -13.72
C GLU A 165 12.86 3.64 -13.78
N ASN A 166 11.98 4.48 -14.32
CA ASN A 166 12.21 5.91 -14.46
C ASN A 166 12.16 6.68 -13.13
N ASN A 167 11.42 6.19 -12.13
CA ASN A 167 11.29 6.83 -10.82
C ASN A 167 12.33 6.34 -9.79
N ALA A 168 13.13 5.32 -10.12
CA ALA A 168 14.05 4.71 -9.15
C ALA A 168 15.24 5.62 -8.82
N LEU A 169 15.45 5.88 -7.53
CA LEU A 169 16.71 6.44 -7.04
C LEU A 169 17.80 5.34 -6.93
N PRO A 170 19.09 5.72 -6.95
CA PRO A 170 20.17 4.80 -6.60
C PRO A 170 19.87 4.09 -5.27
N GLY A 171 20.17 2.79 -5.19
CA GLY A 171 19.97 2.04 -3.95
C GLY A 171 20.79 2.63 -2.80
N ALA A 172 20.31 2.48 -1.56
CA ALA A 172 20.86 3.16 -0.36
C ALA A 172 22.37 2.96 -0.08
N ARG A 173 23.06 2.07 -0.78
CA ARG A 173 24.51 1.85 -0.69
C ARG A 173 25.32 2.59 -1.76
N ARG A 174 24.65 3.26 -2.69
CA ARG A 174 25.27 4.07 -3.76
C ARG A 174 25.00 5.55 -3.46
N PRO A 175 25.99 6.45 -3.68
CA PRO A 175 25.75 7.89 -3.57
C PRO A 175 24.61 8.35 -4.50
N ALA A 176 23.79 9.27 -4.00
CA ALA A 176 22.77 9.99 -4.77
C ALA A 176 22.94 11.49 -4.47
N PRO A 177 23.78 12.21 -5.24
CA PRO A 177 24.05 13.62 -4.98
C PRO A 177 22.77 14.46 -5.16
N HIS A 178 22.57 15.46 -4.29
CA HIS A 178 21.39 16.34 -4.29
C HIS A 178 21.55 17.56 -5.23
N VAL A 179 22.33 17.40 -6.30
CA VAL A 179 22.62 18.46 -7.26
C VAL A 179 21.47 18.56 -8.25
N TRP A 180 20.89 19.76 -8.38
CA TRP A 180 19.92 20.07 -9.42
C TRP A 180 20.68 20.33 -10.72
N HIS A 181 20.49 19.47 -11.72
CA HIS A 181 21.01 19.65 -13.09
C HIS A 181 19.97 20.36 -13.96
#